data_AF-A0A9E5NQ26-F1
#
_entry.id   AF-A0A9E5NQ26-F1
#
_cell.length_a   1.000
_cell.length_b   1.000
_cell.length_c   1.000
_cell.angle_alpha   90.00
_cell.angle_beta   90.00
_cell.angle_gamma   90.00
#
_symmetry.space_group_name_H-M   'P 1'
#
loop_
_entity.id
_entity.type
_entity.pdbx_description
1 polymer ?
#
loop_
_entity_poly.entity_id
_entity_poly.type
_entity_poly.pdbx_seq_one_letter_code
_entity_poly.pdbx_strand_id
1 'polypeptide(L)'
;PQAPLRDFRPQHEYFVGIDSDGCAFDTMEIKHKECFIPNIIKHWSLQAVSKYAREAAEFVNLYSTWRGINRFPALLMVFDLLAEREEVKRRGVAPPGVPSLRTWVESESKLGNPALAAAVEETEDPVLKRTLEWSEAVNASIADMVHGVPPFPYVRESLEALRERADCIVVSATPGEALRREWEEHDIAKHCAVIAGQEMGRKA
;
A
#
# COMPACT_ATOMS: atom_id res chain seq x y z
N PRO A 1 5.53 -3.49 -18.47
CA PRO A 1 4.08 -3.27 -18.18
C PRO A 1 3.51 -1.89 -18.54
N GLN A 2 4.32 -0.89 -18.91
CA GLN A 2 3.83 0.48 -19.22
C GLN A 2 3.20 0.66 -20.61
N ALA A 3 3.28 -0.34 -21.50
CA ALA A 3 2.78 -0.22 -22.87
C ALA A 3 1.32 0.26 -22.96
N PRO A 4 0.37 -0.25 -22.15
CA PRO A 4 -1.01 0.23 -22.18
C PRO A 4 -1.16 1.75 -21.95
N LEU A 5 -0.30 2.34 -21.13
CA LEU A 5 -0.30 3.79 -20.89
C LEU A 5 0.36 4.57 -22.04
N ARG A 6 1.44 4.04 -22.63
CA ARG A 6 2.17 4.69 -23.73
C ARG A 6 1.41 4.63 -25.05
N ASP A 7 0.68 3.54 -25.26
CA ASP A 7 -0.08 3.29 -26.48
C ASP A 7 -1.51 3.82 -26.39
N PHE A 8 -1.93 4.29 -25.20
CA PHE A 8 -3.25 4.86 -25.00
C PHE A 8 -3.46 6.08 -25.90
N ARG A 9 -4.57 6.07 -26.64
CA ARG A 9 -5.01 7.19 -27.48
C ARG A 9 -6.21 7.84 -26.80
N PRO A 10 -6.11 9.13 -26.39
CA PRO A 10 -7.22 9.85 -25.80
C PRO A 10 -8.46 9.81 -26.70
N GLN A 11 -9.62 9.54 -26.12
CA GLN A 11 -10.92 9.59 -26.79
C GLN A 11 -11.70 10.84 -26.40
N HIS A 12 -11.29 11.51 -25.33
CA HIS A 12 -11.95 12.70 -24.79
C HIS A 12 -10.96 13.84 -24.59
N GLU A 13 -11.47 15.06 -24.43
CA GLU A 13 -10.67 16.25 -24.10
C GLU A 13 -10.11 16.18 -22.67
N TYR A 14 -10.82 15.51 -21.77
CA TYR A 14 -10.50 15.43 -20.36
C TYR A 14 -10.06 14.04 -19.94
N PHE A 15 -9.22 14.00 -18.89
CA PHE A 15 -8.72 12.79 -18.25
C PHE A 15 -9.06 12.82 -16.76
N VAL A 16 -9.52 11.68 -16.23
CA VAL A 16 -9.72 11.48 -14.80
C VAL A 16 -8.89 10.29 -14.31
N GLY A 17 -7.93 10.58 -13.42
CA GLY A 17 -7.18 9.57 -12.69
C GLY A 17 -7.93 9.16 -11.42
N ILE A 18 -8.20 7.87 -11.27
CA ILE A 18 -9.01 7.33 -10.18
C ILE A 18 -8.11 6.48 -9.28
N ASP A 19 -8.03 6.83 -8.00
CA ASP A 19 -7.42 5.93 -7.03
C ASP A 19 -8.37 4.76 -6.71
N SER A 20 -7.82 3.59 -6.41
CA SER A 20 -8.62 2.42 -6.06
C SER A 20 -8.93 2.40 -4.57
N ASP A 21 -7.87 2.23 -3.76
CA ASP A 21 -8.01 1.97 -2.34
C ASP A 21 -8.36 3.24 -1.57
N GLY A 22 -9.48 3.20 -0.86
CA GLY A 22 -9.99 4.35 -0.10
C GLY A 22 -10.51 5.49 -0.96
N CYS A 23 -10.80 5.24 -2.24
CA CYS A 23 -11.47 6.18 -3.15
C CYS A 23 -12.58 5.48 -3.95
N ALA A 24 -12.25 4.43 -4.71
CA ALA A 24 -13.24 3.56 -5.33
C ALA A 24 -13.79 2.50 -4.34
N PHE A 25 -12.91 1.96 -3.48
CA PHE A 25 -13.25 0.88 -2.56
C PHE A 25 -12.92 1.22 -1.10
N ASP A 26 -13.72 0.73 -0.15
CA ASP A 26 -13.48 0.87 1.30
C ASP A 26 -12.52 -0.20 1.85
N THR A 27 -11.40 -0.40 1.16
CA THR A 27 -10.44 -1.48 1.42
C THR A 27 -9.31 -1.07 2.36
N MET A 28 -9.11 0.24 2.60
CA MET A 28 -7.98 0.75 3.39
C MET A 28 -8.04 0.27 4.83
N GLU A 29 -9.22 0.34 5.46
CA GLU A 29 -9.43 -0.07 6.85
C GLU A 29 -9.05 -1.54 7.07
N ILE A 30 -9.64 -2.45 6.28
CA ILE A 30 -9.37 -3.89 6.41
C ILE A 30 -7.93 -4.26 6.02
N LYS A 31 -7.38 -3.68 4.94
CA LYS A 31 -5.98 -3.90 4.55
C LYS A 31 -5.05 -3.52 5.69
N HIS A 32 -5.23 -2.35 6.31
CA HIS A 32 -4.33 -1.92 7.37
C HIS A 32 -4.57 -2.64 8.70
N LYS A 33 -5.81 -2.67 9.20
CA LYS A 33 -6.13 -3.19 10.54
C LYS A 33 -5.97 -4.71 10.65
N GLU A 34 -6.25 -5.43 9.57
CA GLU A 34 -6.23 -6.89 9.57
C GLU A 34 -5.02 -7.48 8.83
N CYS A 35 -4.44 -6.81 7.83
CA CYS A 35 -3.28 -7.34 7.11
C CYS A 35 -1.95 -6.69 7.53
N PHE A 36 -1.80 -5.38 7.41
CA PHE A 36 -0.52 -4.72 7.71
C PHE A 36 -0.18 -4.80 9.20
N ILE A 37 -1.07 -4.32 10.06
CA ILE A 37 -0.80 -4.12 11.48
C ILE A 37 -0.49 -5.43 12.20
N PRO A 38 -1.25 -6.53 12.00
CA PRO A 38 -0.92 -7.82 12.60
C PRO A 38 0.44 -8.35 12.12
N ASN A 39 0.77 -8.16 10.84
CA ASN A 39 2.09 -8.55 10.32
C ASN A 39 3.22 -7.67 10.86
N ILE A 40 3.00 -6.37 11.06
CA ILE A 40 3.98 -5.49 11.74
C ILE A 40 4.24 -6.04 13.14
N ILE A 41 3.19 -6.32 13.91
CA ILE A 41 3.32 -6.81 15.28
C ILE A 41 4.03 -8.17 15.33
N LYS A 42 3.61 -9.10 14.46
CA LYS A 42 4.16 -10.46 14.38
C LYS A 42 5.63 -10.44 13.96
N HIS A 43 5.92 -9.84 12.82
CA HIS A 43 7.25 -9.90 12.24
C HIS A 43 8.25 -9.09 13.02
N TRP A 44 7.86 -8.03 13.74
CA TRP A 44 8.79 -7.14 14.47
C TRP A 44 8.79 -7.31 15.99
N SER A 45 8.17 -8.38 16.49
CA SER A 45 8.15 -8.74 17.92
C SER A 45 7.55 -7.63 18.82
N LEU A 46 6.48 -6.97 18.37
CA LEU A 46 5.87 -5.84 19.08
C LEU A 46 4.69 -6.25 19.99
N GLN A 47 4.55 -7.52 20.35
CA GLN A 47 3.41 -8.04 21.11
C GLN A 47 3.21 -7.31 22.45
N ALA A 48 4.30 -6.99 23.15
CA ALA A 48 4.28 -6.30 24.44
C ALA A 48 3.74 -4.85 24.35
N VAL A 49 3.73 -4.26 23.16
CA VAL A 49 3.23 -2.91 22.88
C VAL A 49 2.20 -2.92 21.75
N SER A 50 1.53 -4.06 21.53
CA SER A 50 0.66 -4.27 20.38
C SER A 50 -0.37 -3.16 20.23
N LYS A 51 -1.05 -2.76 21.31
CA LYS A 51 -1.96 -1.60 21.33
C LYS A 51 -1.33 -0.35 20.68
N TYR A 52 -0.14 0.05 21.13
CA TYR A 52 0.53 1.26 20.64
C TYR A 52 1.07 1.09 19.22
N ALA A 53 1.47 -0.12 18.84
CA ALA A 53 1.86 -0.44 17.46
C ALA A 53 0.66 -0.30 16.51
N ARG A 54 -0.55 -0.71 16.94
CA ARG A 54 -1.79 -0.47 16.17
C ARG A 54 -2.03 1.03 16.02
N GLU A 55 -2.05 1.78 17.11
CA GLU A 55 -2.30 3.23 17.08
C GLU A 55 -1.30 3.99 16.20
N ALA A 56 0.00 3.68 16.30
CA ALA A 56 1.02 4.31 15.46
C ALA A 56 0.84 3.96 13.98
N ALA A 57 0.55 2.69 13.66
CA ALA A 57 0.35 2.26 12.29
C ALA A 57 -0.95 2.82 11.67
N GLU A 58 -2.05 2.90 12.44
CA GLU A 58 -3.28 3.55 12.00
C GLU A 58 -3.07 5.05 11.78
N PHE A 59 -2.35 5.73 12.68
CA PHE A 59 -2.04 7.15 12.49
C PHE A 59 -1.25 7.39 11.19
N VAL A 60 -0.17 6.62 10.97
CA VAL A 60 0.66 6.77 9.77
C VAL A 60 -0.12 6.46 8.49
N ASN A 61 -0.89 5.38 8.49
CA ASN A 61 -1.44 4.84 7.24
C ASN A 61 -2.88 5.24 6.94
N LEU A 62 -3.68 5.62 7.95
CA LEU A 62 -5.12 5.88 7.80
C LEU A 62 -5.51 7.30 8.20
N TYR A 63 -4.98 7.82 9.32
CA TYR A 63 -5.56 8.98 10.00
C TYR A 63 -4.62 10.20 10.11
N SER A 64 -3.65 10.31 9.19
CA SER A 64 -2.76 11.48 9.09
C SER A 64 -2.55 11.89 7.63
N THR A 65 -1.79 12.97 7.43
CA THR A 65 -1.36 13.44 6.11
C THR A 65 -0.39 12.49 5.41
N TRP A 66 0.13 11.47 6.11
CA TRP A 66 1.01 10.44 5.53
C TRP A 66 0.23 9.26 4.93
N ARG A 67 -1.11 9.28 5.02
CA ARG A 67 -1.98 8.27 4.42
C ARG A 67 -1.61 8.04 2.95
N GLY A 68 -1.44 6.76 2.58
CA GLY A 68 -1.08 6.36 1.23
C GLY A 68 0.41 6.43 0.88
N ILE A 69 1.29 6.74 1.85
CA ILE A 69 2.74 6.62 1.67
C ILE A 69 3.15 5.17 1.40
N ASN A 70 4.30 4.98 0.75
CA ASN A 70 4.87 3.67 0.53
C ASN A 70 5.08 2.91 1.86
N ARG A 71 4.83 1.60 1.83
CA ARG A 71 4.86 0.71 3.01
C ARG A 71 6.19 0.72 3.76
N PHE A 72 7.34 0.90 3.10
CA PHE A 72 8.64 0.84 3.77
C PHE A 72 8.95 2.12 4.56
N PRO A 73 8.82 3.34 3.99
CA PRO A 73 8.80 4.56 4.79
C PRO A 73 7.74 4.54 5.90
N ALA A 74 6.52 4.05 5.61
CA ALA A 74 5.47 3.94 6.63
C ALA A 74 5.92 3.11 7.84
N LEU A 75 6.57 1.98 7.59
CA LEU A 75 7.09 1.09 8.63
C LEU A 75 8.14 1.79 9.51
N LEU A 76 9.06 2.55 8.91
CA LEU A 76 10.06 3.33 9.63
C LEU A 76 9.41 4.36 10.56
N MET A 77 8.39 5.07 10.06
CA MET A 77 7.66 6.07 10.84
C MET A 77 6.89 5.44 12.01
N VAL A 78 6.35 4.23 11.82
CA VAL A 78 5.73 3.48 12.92
C VAL A 78 6.76 3.19 14.02
N PHE A 79 7.97 2.76 13.67
CA PHE A 79 9.01 2.52 14.67
C PHE A 79 9.47 3.79 15.37
N ASP A 80 9.60 4.91 14.64
CA ASP A 80 9.97 6.20 15.20
C ASP A 80 8.91 6.69 16.21
N LEU A 81 7.64 6.64 15.84
CA LEU A 81 6.54 7.01 16.75
C LEU A 81 6.49 6.12 18.00
N LEU A 82 6.79 4.82 17.85
CA LEU A 82 6.88 3.92 19.01
C LEU A 82 8.07 4.26 19.91
N ALA A 83 9.20 4.72 19.35
CA ALA A 83 10.39 5.11 20.11
C ALA A 83 10.14 6.35 20.96
N GLU A 84 9.30 7.26 20.47
CA GLU A 84 8.96 8.50 21.16
C GLU A 84 7.92 8.33 22.27
N ARG A 85 7.06 7.29 22.19
CA ARG A 85 5.96 7.07 23.13
C ARG A 85 6.41 6.71 24.55
N GLU A 86 5.93 7.48 25.53
CA GLU A 86 6.23 7.25 26.95
C GLU A 86 5.72 5.91 27.46
N GLU A 87 4.58 5.43 26.99
CA GLU A 87 4.02 4.14 27.40
C GLU A 87 4.84 2.96 26.90
N VAL A 88 5.51 3.10 25.75
CA VAL A 88 6.43 2.11 25.20
C VAL A 88 7.72 2.09 26.04
N LYS A 89 8.29 3.27 26.30
CA LYS A 89 9.48 3.43 27.16
C LYS A 89 9.27 2.87 28.57
N ARG A 90 8.13 3.18 29.20
CA ARG A 90 7.78 2.67 30.54
C ARG A 90 7.61 1.15 30.60
N ARG A 91 7.31 0.50 29.47
CA ARG A 91 7.26 -0.96 29.36
C ARG A 91 8.65 -1.59 29.12
N GLY A 92 9.70 -0.79 29.00
CA GLY A 92 11.06 -1.28 28.72
C GLY A 92 11.20 -1.91 27.34
N VAL A 93 10.30 -1.60 26.40
CA VAL A 93 10.35 -2.12 25.03
C VAL A 93 11.09 -1.14 24.15
N ALA A 94 12.23 -1.56 23.60
CA ALA A 94 12.92 -0.83 22.55
C ALA A 94 12.30 -1.20 21.19
N PRO A 95 11.87 -0.22 20.37
CA PRO A 95 11.46 -0.49 19.00
C PRO A 95 12.61 -1.11 18.17
N PRO A 96 12.29 -1.81 17.07
CA PRO A 96 13.30 -2.43 16.22
C PRO A 96 14.30 -1.42 15.67
N GLY A 97 15.60 -1.67 15.89
CA GLY A 97 16.67 -0.94 15.22
C GLY A 97 16.82 -1.44 13.78
N VAL A 98 16.53 -0.58 12.80
CA VAL A 98 16.51 -0.94 11.37
C VAL A 98 17.38 -0.03 10.49
N PRO A 99 18.67 0.14 10.80
CA PRO A 99 19.54 1.09 10.09
C PRO A 99 19.68 0.75 8.60
N SER A 100 19.85 -0.53 8.24
CA SER A 100 19.96 -0.95 6.84
C SER A 100 18.68 -0.66 6.04
N LEU A 101 17.50 -0.83 6.65
CA LEU A 101 16.24 -0.44 6.02
C LEU A 101 16.15 1.08 5.79
N ARG A 102 16.57 1.90 6.76
CA ARG A 102 16.61 3.36 6.59
C ARG A 102 17.50 3.75 5.42
N THR A 103 18.74 3.24 5.40
CA THR A 103 19.69 3.49 4.31
C THR A 103 19.12 3.05 2.96
N TRP A 104 18.52 1.86 2.89
CA TRP A 104 17.93 1.37 1.65
C TRP A 104 16.75 2.24 1.17
N VAL A 105 15.86 2.65 2.08
CA VAL A 105 14.74 3.54 1.75
C VAL A 105 15.22 4.91 1.21
N GLU A 106 16.33 5.43 1.73
CA GLU A 106 16.92 6.68 1.28
C GLU A 106 17.61 6.57 -0.10
N SER A 107 18.24 5.43 -0.39
CA SER A 107 19.00 5.23 -1.62
C SER A 107 18.20 4.65 -2.78
N GLU A 108 17.17 3.85 -2.51
CA GLU A 108 16.41 3.13 -3.54
C GLU A 108 15.34 4.02 -4.17
N SER A 109 15.33 4.04 -5.50
CA SER A 109 14.33 4.72 -6.30
C SER A 109 13.00 3.94 -6.35
N LYS A 110 13.01 2.62 -6.48
CA LYS A 110 11.82 1.79 -6.69
C LYS A 110 11.53 0.94 -5.46
N LEU A 111 10.90 1.56 -4.48
CA LEU A 111 10.52 0.93 -3.21
C LEU A 111 9.42 -0.13 -3.38
N GLY A 112 9.81 -1.37 -3.69
CA GLY A 112 8.94 -2.52 -3.85
C GLY A 112 9.66 -3.84 -3.56
N ASN A 113 8.89 -4.93 -3.40
CA ASN A 113 9.46 -6.25 -3.07
C ASN A 113 10.56 -6.71 -4.04
N PRO A 114 10.48 -6.51 -5.37
CA PRO A 114 11.56 -6.93 -6.27
C PRO A 114 12.89 -6.24 -5.99
N ALA A 115 12.87 -4.93 -5.70
CA ALA A 115 14.09 -4.18 -5.36
C ALA A 115 14.62 -4.58 -3.99
N LEU A 116 13.73 -4.84 -3.02
CA LEU A 116 14.12 -5.31 -1.70
C LEU A 116 14.73 -6.72 -1.76
N ALA A 117 14.17 -7.63 -2.57
CA ALA A 117 14.72 -8.97 -2.78
C ALA A 117 16.13 -8.92 -3.37
N ALA A 118 16.35 -8.08 -4.39
CA ALA A 118 17.69 -7.87 -4.95
C ALA A 118 18.68 -7.33 -3.90
N ALA A 119 18.27 -6.38 -3.07
CA ALA A 119 19.10 -5.87 -1.98
C ALA A 119 19.41 -6.94 -0.92
N VAL A 120 18.47 -7.84 -0.63
CA VAL A 120 18.69 -8.98 0.28
C VAL A 120 19.70 -9.97 -0.32
N GLU A 121 19.60 -10.28 -1.61
CA GLU A 121 20.54 -11.17 -2.29
C GLU A 121 21.96 -10.59 -2.34
N GLU A 122 22.09 -9.27 -2.53
CA GLU A 122 23.39 -8.59 -2.60
C GLU A 122 24.08 -8.46 -1.24
N THR A 123 23.31 -8.14 -0.19
CA THR A 123 23.88 -7.77 1.11
C THR A 123 23.82 -8.88 2.16
N GLU A 124 22.93 -9.86 1.97
CA GLU A 124 22.53 -10.86 2.97
C GLU A 124 22.11 -10.23 4.32
N ASP A 125 21.69 -8.95 4.33
CA ASP A 125 21.38 -8.20 5.54
C ASP A 125 20.14 -8.77 6.25
N PRO A 126 20.24 -9.12 7.55
CA PRO A 126 19.16 -9.78 8.27
C PRO A 126 17.93 -8.88 8.48
N VAL A 127 18.11 -7.55 8.56
CA VAL A 127 16.99 -6.61 8.70
C VAL A 127 16.25 -6.46 7.37
N LEU A 128 16.97 -6.37 6.24
CA LEU A 128 16.35 -6.36 4.92
C LEU A 128 15.62 -7.67 4.64
N LYS A 129 16.21 -8.82 5.00
CA LYS A 129 15.56 -10.13 4.87
C LYS A 129 14.25 -10.20 5.66
N ARG A 130 14.27 -9.80 6.94
CA ARG A 130 13.07 -9.73 7.79
C ARG A 130 12.02 -8.77 7.23
N THR A 131 12.47 -7.66 6.62
CA THR A 131 11.56 -6.70 5.97
C THR A 131 10.90 -7.31 4.74
N LEU A 132 11.63 -8.09 3.94
CA LEU A 132 11.08 -8.82 2.80
C LEU A 132 10.02 -9.83 3.25
N GLU A 133 10.35 -10.65 4.25
CA GLU A 133 9.43 -11.62 4.85
C GLU A 133 8.15 -10.95 5.37
N TRP A 134 8.28 -9.80 6.04
CA TRP A 134 7.13 -9.00 6.47
C TRP A 134 6.29 -8.52 5.28
N SER A 135 6.93 -7.96 4.26
CA SER A 135 6.22 -7.39 3.10
C SER A 135 5.49 -8.45 2.27
N GLU A 136 6.08 -9.63 2.14
CA GLU A 136 5.46 -10.79 1.49
C GLU A 136 4.31 -11.36 2.31
N ALA A 137 4.47 -11.46 3.64
CA ALA A 137 3.39 -11.89 4.53
C ALA A 137 2.18 -10.95 4.52
N VAL A 138 2.42 -9.64 4.38
CA VAL A 138 1.35 -8.65 4.17
C VAL A 138 0.60 -8.94 2.87
N ASN A 139 1.32 -9.15 1.75
CA ASN A 139 0.68 -9.46 0.47
C ASN A 139 -0.15 -10.76 0.54
N ALA A 140 0.38 -11.80 1.19
CA ALA A 140 -0.34 -13.05 1.41
C ALA A 140 -1.62 -12.84 2.24
N SER A 141 -1.54 -12.04 3.30
CA SER A 141 -2.70 -11.73 4.16
C SER A 141 -3.78 -10.94 3.40
N ILE A 142 -3.37 -9.99 2.55
CA ILE A 142 -4.31 -9.24 1.70
C ILE A 142 -5.01 -10.17 0.71
N ALA A 143 -4.25 -11.06 0.05
CA ALA A 143 -4.81 -11.99 -0.92
C ALA A 143 -5.81 -12.98 -0.30
N ASP A 144 -5.56 -13.41 0.94
CA ASP A 144 -6.43 -14.33 1.68
C ASP A 144 -7.70 -13.63 2.22
N MET A 145 -7.55 -12.44 2.79
CA MET A 145 -8.60 -11.82 3.62
C MET A 145 -9.40 -10.72 2.92
N VAL A 146 -8.86 -10.05 1.91
CA VAL A 146 -9.49 -8.87 1.29
C VAL A 146 -10.14 -9.25 -0.04
N HIS A 147 -11.43 -9.57 0.02
CA HIS A 147 -12.29 -9.90 -1.11
C HIS A 147 -13.75 -9.51 -0.80
N GLY A 148 -14.60 -9.35 -1.81
CA GLY A 148 -16.02 -9.04 -1.62
C GLY A 148 -16.33 -7.64 -1.06
N VAL A 149 -15.37 -6.71 -1.11
CA VAL A 149 -15.56 -5.33 -0.62
C VAL A 149 -16.17 -4.49 -1.74
N PRO A 150 -17.45 -4.08 -1.66
CA PRO A 150 -18.09 -3.35 -2.75
C PRO A 150 -17.46 -1.95 -2.92
N PRO A 151 -17.61 -1.35 -4.12
CA PRO A 151 -17.28 0.06 -4.31
C PRO A 151 -18.07 0.95 -3.35
N PHE A 152 -17.54 2.13 -3.04
CA PHE A 152 -18.29 3.13 -2.29
C PHE A 152 -19.61 3.50 -3.01
N PRO A 153 -20.64 3.93 -2.25
CA PRO A 153 -21.86 4.45 -2.85
C PRO A 153 -21.56 5.51 -3.92
N TYR A 154 -22.29 5.44 -5.03
CA TYR A 154 -22.16 6.33 -6.19
C TYR A 154 -20.90 6.20 -7.04
N VAL A 155 -19.95 5.31 -6.72
CA VAL A 155 -18.76 5.11 -7.57
C VAL A 155 -19.14 4.61 -8.95
N ARG A 156 -20.05 3.64 -9.05
CA ARG A 156 -20.49 3.10 -10.35
C ARG A 156 -21.19 4.18 -11.17
N GLU A 157 -22.13 4.87 -10.58
CA GLU A 157 -22.92 5.94 -11.21
C GLU A 157 -22.01 7.08 -11.67
N SER A 158 -21.00 7.43 -10.87
CA SER A 158 -20.00 8.44 -11.23
C SER A 158 -19.14 7.97 -12.40
N LEU A 159 -18.68 6.71 -12.40
CA LEU A 159 -17.92 6.12 -13.51
C LEU A 159 -18.75 6.11 -14.81
N GLU A 160 -20.03 5.75 -14.72
CA GLU A 160 -20.95 5.77 -15.85
C GLU A 160 -21.16 7.17 -16.42
N ALA A 161 -21.30 8.19 -15.57
CA ALA A 161 -21.41 9.58 -16.01
C ALA A 161 -20.09 10.14 -16.58
N LEU A 162 -18.94 9.74 -16.01
CA LEU A 162 -17.62 10.21 -16.44
C LEU A 162 -17.22 9.65 -17.81
N ARG A 163 -17.56 8.40 -18.11
CA ARG A 163 -17.13 7.73 -19.35
C ARG A 163 -17.57 8.43 -20.63
N GLU A 164 -18.62 9.26 -20.58
CA GLU A 164 -19.14 10.02 -21.72
C GLU A 164 -18.39 11.35 -21.94
N ARG A 165 -17.54 11.75 -20.99
CA ARG A 165 -16.94 13.09 -20.93
C ARG A 165 -15.43 13.07 -20.77
N ALA A 166 -14.86 11.99 -20.23
CA ALA A 166 -13.46 11.88 -19.93
C ALA A 166 -12.95 10.44 -20.06
N ASP A 167 -11.68 10.32 -20.43
CA ASP A 167 -10.96 9.07 -20.33
C ASP A 167 -10.65 8.79 -18.85
N CYS A 168 -11.10 7.64 -18.35
CA CYS A 168 -10.89 7.24 -16.96
C CYS A 168 -9.76 6.22 -16.87
N ILE A 169 -8.75 6.44 -16.03
CA ILE A 169 -7.67 5.48 -15.77
C ILE A 169 -7.56 5.28 -14.26
N VAL A 170 -7.50 4.03 -13.84
CA VAL A 170 -7.14 3.73 -12.44
C VAL A 170 -5.66 4.01 -12.27
N VAL A 171 -5.31 4.86 -11.33
CA VAL A 171 -3.93 5.20 -10.96
C VAL A 171 -3.76 4.84 -9.49
N SER A 172 -3.14 3.70 -9.18
CA SER A 172 -3.03 3.19 -7.82
C SER A 172 -1.61 2.71 -7.47
N ALA A 173 -1.24 2.82 -6.20
CA ALA A 173 -0.01 2.26 -5.63
C ALA A 173 -0.16 0.77 -5.28
N THR A 174 -1.31 0.18 -5.57
CA THR A 174 -1.63 -1.23 -5.34
C THR A 174 -1.12 -2.08 -6.51
N PRO A 175 -0.69 -3.33 -6.28
CA PRO A 175 -0.29 -4.23 -7.35
C PRO A 175 -1.36 -4.34 -8.44
N GLY A 176 -0.94 -4.31 -9.71
CA GLY A 176 -1.87 -4.33 -10.85
C GLY A 176 -2.75 -5.58 -10.93
N GLU A 177 -2.31 -6.72 -10.41
CA GLU A 177 -3.15 -7.95 -10.33
C GLU A 177 -4.32 -7.76 -9.36
N ALA A 178 -4.05 -7.28 -8.14
CA ALA A 178 -5.08 -7.03 -7.13
C ALA A 178 -6.11 -6.00 -7.62
N LEU A 179 -5.65 -4.93 -8.27
CA LEU A 179 -6.54 -3.93 -8.88
C LEU A 179 -7.47 -4.54 -9.92
N ARG A 180 -6.95 -5.34 -10.86
CA ARG A 180 -7.80 -5.97 -11.88
C ARG A 180 -8.82 -6.89 -11.22
N ARG A 181 -8.40 -7.74 -10.28
CA ARG A 181 -9.29 -8.64 -9.55
C ARG A 181 -10.43 -7.88 -8.87
N GLU A 182 -10.11 -6.86 -8.06
CA GLU A 182 -11.10 -6.04 -7.34
C GLU A 182 -12.07 -5.33 -8.31
N TRP A 183 -11.56 -4.71 -9.38
CA TRP A 183 -12.39 -3.98 -10.34
C TRP A 183 -13.24 -4.89 -11.25
N GLU A 184 -12.73 -6.07 -11.59
CA GLU A 184 -13.44 -7.08 -12.38
C GLU A 184 -14.49 -7.81 -11.54
N GLU A 185 -14.19 -8.14 -10.28
CA GLU A 185 -15.13 -8.75 -9.32
C GLU A 185 -16.44 -7.95 -9.21
N HIS A 186 -16.32 -6.63 -9.26
CA HIS A 186 -17.46 -5.72 -9.19
C HIS A 186 -17.94 -5.21 -10.54
N ASP A 187 -17.45 -5.74 -11.67
CA ASP A 187 -17.88 -5.34 -13.03
C ASP A 187 -17.84 -3.81 -13.23
N ILE A 188 -16.77 -3.17 -12.74
CA ILE A 188 -16.51 -1.73 -12.95
C ILE A 188 -15.24 -1.46 -13.76
N ALA A 189 -14.38 -2.46 -13.95
CA ALA A 189 -13.17 -2.35 -14.79
C ALA A 189 -13.48 -1.83 -16.20
N LYS A 190 -14.65 -2.18 -16.76
CA LYS A 190 -15.12 -1.76 -18.09
C LYS A 190 -15.32 -0.25 -18.25
N HIS A 191 -15.36 0.52 -17.15
CA HIS A 191 -15.48 1.97 -17.19
C HIS A 191 -14.13 2.69 -17.27
N CYS A 192 -13.01 1.95 -17.19
CA CYS A 192 -11.67 2.52 -17.27
C CYS A 192 -10.97 2.05 -18.54
N ALA A 193 -10.25 2.97 -19.19
CA ALA A 193 -9.43 2.68 -20.35
C ALA A 193 -8.18 1.85 -20.00
N VAL A 194 -7.59 2.14 -18.83
CA VAL A 194 -6.41 1.44 -18.31
C VAL A 194 -6.53 1.28 -16.81
N ILE A 195 -6.06 0.15 -16.28
CA ILE A 195 -5.84 -0.07 -14.84
C ILE A 195 -4.33 -0.07 -14.60
N ALA A 196 -3.82 1.05 -14.06
CA ALA A 196 -2.40 1.27 -13.79
C ALA A 196 -2.08 1.11 -12.30
N GLY A 197 -1.48 -0.04 -11.98
CA GLY A 197 -0.89 -0.31 -10.66
C GLY A 197 0.54 0.19 -10.52
N GLN A 198 1.13 -0.04 -9.33
CA GLN A 198 2.48 0.41 -8.96
C GLN A 198 3.58 0.02 -9.95
N GLU A 199 3.41 -1.08 -10.70
CA GLU A 199 4.41 -1.55 -11.65
C GLU A 199 4.49 -0.66 -12.91
N MET A 200 3.49 0.19 -13.13
CA MET A 200 3.40 1.08 -14.29
C MET A 200 3.95 2.49 -14.03
N GLY A 201 4.24 2.86 -12.78
CA GLY A 201 4.80 4.17 -12.44
C GLY A 201 4.51 4.58 -11.01
N ARG A 202 4.90 5.81 -10.64
CA ARG A 202 4.53 6.42 -9.36
C ARG A 202 3.35 7.36 -9.56
N LYS A 203 2.50 7.50 -8.53
CA LYS A 203 1.59 8.64 -8.41
C LYS A 203 2.42 9.92 -8.28
N ALA A 204 2.01 10.97 -8.99
CA ALA A 204 2.67 12.27 -8.98
C ALA A 204 2.62 12.93 -7.60
#